data_AF-A0A533TWH6-F1
#
_entry.id   AF-A0A533TWH6-F1
#
_cell.length_a   1.000
_cell.length_b   1.000
_cell.length_c   1.000
_cell.angle_alpha   90.00
_cell.angle_beta   90.00
_cell.angle_gamma   90.00
#
_symmetry.space_group_name_H-M   'P 1'
#
loop_
_entity.id
_entity.type
_entity.pdbx_description
1 polymer ?
#
loop_
_entity_poly.entity_id
_entity_poly.type
_entity_poly.pdbx_seq_one_letter_code
_entity_poly.pdbx_strand_id
1 'polypeptide(L)'
;MSSVMRAFIVLALFASLSFTSGFCDDTVPGSWRKADLEQVVKKPALYLYPESKTTVEVRLGPKGRITKTIPEYKDKWKVTVDSKGRIDRKYRYLFYEAQLDTPIAQPQEGWCVRSGELGTWMRSHLPLFGLNSREAKDFRAYWLKNLPKSTCWIIRMIQPEVVDDQLGLIIRPEPKSLLRVLLHFTPSKEMVKLREPEIRRFEREGFVAVEWGGIIGSTDRKEMVK
;
A
#
# COMPACT_ATOMS: atom_id res chain seq x y z
N MET A 1 -53.20 54.22 -28.54
CA MET A 1 -54.29 53.54 -29.28
C MET A 1 -53.68 52.55 -30.25
N SER A 2 -54.16 51.31 -30.21
CA SER A 2 -54.15 50.26 -31.25
C SER A 2 -52.91 50.16 -32.15
N SER A 3 -52.15 49.06 -32.06
CA SER A 3 -52.45 47.82 -32.78
C SER A 3 -52.54 48.05 -34.29
N VAL A 4 -51.63 47.47 -35.08
CA VAL A 4 -51.95 46.50 -36.14
C VAL A 4 -50.63 45.98 -36.71
N MET A 5 -50.41 44.69 -36.45
CA MET A 5 -49.50 43.81 -37.14
C MET A 5 -50.08 43.48 -38.53
N ARG A 6 -49.31 43.64 -39.61
CA ARG A 6 -49.62 42.99 -40.89
C ARG A 6 -48.36 42.40 -41.53
N ALA A 7 -48.48 41.12 -41.78
CA ALA A 7 -47.50 40.21 -42.34
C ALA A 7 -47.17 40.53 -43.81
N PHE A 8 -45.90 40.36 -44.17
CA PHE A 8 -45.52 39.98 -45.52
C PHE A 8 -44.69 38.70 -45.44
N ILE A 9 -45.27 37.65 -46.01
CA ILE A 9 -44.64 36.36 -46.29
C ILE A 9 -43.83 36.56 -47.57
N VAL A 10 -42.51 36.33 -47.51
CA VAL A 10 -41.69 36.05 -48.71
C VAL A 10 -41.06 34.69 -48.50
N LEU A 11 -41.42 33.77 -49.40
CA LEU A 11 -40.99 32.38 -49.43
C LEU A 11 -39.74 32.24 -50.29
N ALA A 12 -38.83 31.39 -49.81
CA ALA A 12 -37.80 30.62 -50.53
C ALA A 12 -36.53 31.33 -51.03
N LEU A 13 -35.39 30.90 -50.49
CA LEU A 13 -34.44 30.03 -51.20
C LEU A 13 -33.55 29.28 -50.20
N PHE A 14 -33.59 27.95 -50.29
CA PHE A 14 -32.77 27.01 -49.52
C PHE A 14 -31.29 27.10 -49.95
N ALA A 15 -30.40 27.30 -48.98
CA ALA A 15 -29.00 26.90 -49.11
C ALA A 15 -28.63 26.10 -47.85
N SER A 16 -28.53 24.79 -48.02
CA SER A 16 -28.06 23.85 -47.01
C SER A 16 -26.56 23.98 -46.81
N LEU A 17 -26.13 24.36 -45.61
CA LEU A 17 -24.85 23.92 -45.07
C LEU A 17 -25.03 23.53 -43.59
N SER A 18 -25.13 22.23 -43.38
CA SER A 18 -24.77 21.57 -42.14
C SER A 18 -23.32 21.92 -41.79
N PHE A 19 -23.00 22.25 -40.54
CA PHE A 19 -22.16 21.42 -39.66
C PHE A 19 -21.80 22.17 -38.37
N THR A 20 -22.35 21.63 -37.28
CA THR A 20 -21.88 21.58 -35.89
C THR A 20 -21.24 22.80 -35.23
N SER A 21 -21.94 23.23 -34.18
CA SER A 21 -21.41 23.82 -32.94
C SER A 21 -20.02 23.30 -32.56
N GLY A 22 -19.01 24.15 -32.70
CA GLY A 22 -17.77 24.04 -31.94
C GLY A 22 -18.02 24.47 -30.50
N PHE A 23 -18.49 23.55 -29.66
CA PHE A 23 -18.25 23.64 -28.22
C PHE A 23 -16.74 23.49 -28.03
N CYS A 24 -16.04 24.58 -27.66
CA CYS A 24 -14.69 24.48 -27.15
C CYS A 24 -14.76 23.78 -25.78
N ASP A 25 -14.58 22.46 -25.79
CA ASP A 25 -14.24 21.69 -24.60
C ASP A 25 -12.77 21.97 -24.28
N ASP A 26 -12.53 22.89 -23.34
CA ASP A 26 -11.22 23.21 -22.78
C ASP A 26 -10.69 22.02 -21.97
N THR A 27 -10.27 20.97 -22.67
CA THR A 27 -9.43 19.92 -22.09
C THR A 27 -8.02 20.46 -21.92
N VAL A 28 -7.75 21.04 -20.74
CA VAL A 28 -6.40 21.37 -20.30
C VAL A 28 -5.55 20.08 -20.27
N PRO A 29 -4.49 19.95 -21.09
CA PRO A 29 -3.59 18.80 -21.02
C PRO A 29 -2.76 18.93 -19.74
N GLY A 30 -3.12 18.19 -18.69
CA GLY A 30 -2.35 18.18 -17.45
C GLY A 30 -3.13 18.01 -16.15
N SER A 31 -4.45 17.75 -16.17
CA SER A 31 -5.16 17.39 -14.94
C SER A 31 -4.84 15.95 -14.54
N TRP A 32 -3.70 15.73 -13.90
CA TRP A 32 -3.46 14.49 -13.15
C TRP A 32 -4.56 14.40 -12.09
N ARG A 33 -5.40 13.36 -12.15
CA ARG A 33 -6.29 13.08 -11.02
C ARG A 33 -5.38 12.79 -9.83
N LYS A 34 -5.43 13.65 -8.81
CA LYS A 34 -4.71 13.49 -7.53
C LYS A 34 -4.81 12.07 -6.95
N ALA A 35 -5.90 11.36 -7.25
CA ALA A 35 -6.15 9.98 -6.87
C ALA A 35 -5.13 8.96 -7.43
N ASP A 36 -4.41 9.26 -8.51
CA ASP A 36 -3.46 8.33 -9.15
C ASP A 36 -2.05 8.39 -8.54
N LEU A 37 -1.79 9.34 -7.63
CA LEU A 37 -0.49 9.54 -6.98
C LEU A 37 -0.42 8.95 -5.56
N GLU A 38 -1.56 8.59 -4.99
CA GLU A 38 -1.66 8.26 -3.57
C GLU A 38 -1.42 6.76 -3.32
N GLN A 39 -0.20 6.40 -2.95
CA GLN A 39 0.15 5.01 -2.59
C GLN A 39 -0.25 4.73 -1.14
N VAL A 40 -1.01 3.65 -0.93
CA VAL A 40 -1.40 3.21 0.42
C VAL A 40 -0.61 1.99 0.84
N VAL A 41 0.06 2.10 1.97
CA VAL A 41 0.66 0.98 2.70
C VAL A 41 -0.43 0.31 3.53
N LYS A 42 -0.74 -0.93 3.17
CA LYS A 42 -1.80 -1.74 3.78
C LYS A 42 -1.25 -2.71 4.79
N LYS A 43 -1.97 -2.83 5.91
CA LYS A 43 -1.74 -3.81 6.95
C LYS A 43 -0.32 -3.86 7.55
N PRO A 44 0.41 -2.74 7.77
CA PRO A 44 1.39 -2.72 8.84
C PRO A 44 0.80 -3.32 10.13
N ALA A 45 1.30 -4.49 10.49
CA ALA A 45 0.92 -5.25 11.67
C ALA A 45 2.17 -5.40 12.54
N LEU A 46 2.21 -4.63 13.62
CA LEU A 46 3.35 -4.53 14.53
C LEU A 46 3.16 -5.45 15.74
N TYR A 47 3.95 -6.52 15.77
CA TYR A 47 4.07 -7.46 16.89
C TYR A 47 5.21 -7.01 17.79
N LEU A 48 5.02 -7.14 19.10
CA LEU A 48 5.96 -6.73 20.13
C LEU A 48 6.21 -7.91 21.05
N TYR A 49 7.47 -8.25 21.32
CA TYR A 49 7.88 -9.39 22.13
C TYR A 49 8.96 -8.96 23.15
N PRO A 50 8.59 -8.22 24.20
CA PRO A 50 9.54 -7.89 25.27
C PRO A 50 9.91 -9.15 26.07
N GLU A 51 11.07 -9.13 26.74
CA GLU A 51 11.53 -10.29 27.54
C GLU A 51 10.65 -10.55 28.77
N SER A 52 10.05 -9.49 29.31
CA SER A 52 9.09 -9.54 30.41
C SER A 52 7.94 -8.57 30.18
N LYS A 53 6.91 -8.62 31.01
CA LYS A 53 5.75 -7.75 30.88
C LYS A 53 6.17 -6.28 30.96
N THR A 54 6.04 -5.55 29.86
CA THR A 54 6.62 -4.22 29.69
C THR A 54 5.59 -3.23 29.15
N THR A 55 5.64 -1.99 29.63
CA THR A 55 4.90 -0.89 29.00
C THR A 55 5.71 -0.39 27.81
N VAL A 56 5.12 -0.43 26.62
CA VAL A 56 5.74 -0.01 25.37
C VAL A 56 5.01 1.20 24.82
N GLU A 57 5.74 2.26 24.50
CA GLU A 57 5.26 3.37 23.68
C GLU A 57 5.64 3.16 22.22
N VAL A 58 4.69 3.38 21.31
CA VAL A 58 4.90 3.33 19.87
C VAL A 58 4.42 4.63 19.23
N ARG A 59 5.27 5.25 18.43
CA ARG A 59 4.94 6.41 17.60
C ARG A 59 5.17 6.07 16.13
N LEU A 60 4.18 6.42 15.33
CA LEU A 60 4.19 6.32 13.87
C LEU A 60 4.49 7.70 13.29
N GLY A 61 5.33 7.74 12.25
CA GLY A 61 5.69 8.97 11.55
C GLY A 61 5.82 8.75 10.04
N PRO A 62 4.76 8.29 9.35
CA PRO A 62 4.83 8.12 7.91
C PRO A 62 4.98 9.46 7.19
N LYS A 63 5.71 9.48 6.08
CA LYS A 63 5.77 10.60 5.14
C LYS A 63 4.47 10.68 4.33
N GLY A 64 3.44 11.16 5.03
CA GLY A 64 2.07 11.26 4.57
C GLY A 64 1.13 11.25 5.76
N ARG A 65 0.06 10.46 5.70
CA ARG A 65 -0.94 10.41 6.76
C ARG A 65 -1.36 9.00 7.13
N ILE A 66 -1.66 8.82 8.41
CA ILE A 66 -2.26 7.59 8.93
C ILE A 66 -3.75 7.59 8.55
N THR A 67 -4.24 6.50 7.97
CA THR A 67 -5.63 6.41 7.48
C THR A 67 -6.49 5.46 8.30
N LYS A 68 -5.88 4.46 8.95
CA LYS A 68 -6.55 3.53 9.86
C LYS A 68 -5.62 3.13 10.98
N THR A 69 -6.19 2.86 12.15
CA THR A 69 -5.45 2.37 13.31
C THR A 69 -6.32 1.45 14.17
N ILE A 70 -5.72 0.38 14.69
CA ILE A 70 -6.31 -0.44 15.75
C ILE A 70 -5.17 -0.81 16.72
N PRO A 71 -5.25 -0.45 18.02
CA PRO A 71 -6.29 0.36 18.69
C PRO A 71 -6.37 1.80 18.16
N GLU A 72 -7.30 2.59 18.69
CA GLU A 72 -7.37 4.04 18.41
C GLU A 72 -6.00 4.69 18.69
N TYR A 73 -5.55 5.55 17.78
CA TYR A 73 -4.25 6.21 17.86
C TYR A 73 -4.44 7.71 18.08
N LYS A 74 -3.92 8.21 19.20
CA LYS A 74 -3.92 9.64 19.57
C LYS A 74 -2.47 10.03 19.87
N ASP A 75 -1.73 10.30 18.79
CA ASP A 75 -0.30 10.65 18.75
C ASP A 75 0.70 9.54 19.10
N LYS A 76 0.31 8.60 19.97
CA LYS A 76 1.08 7.40 20.27
C LYS A 76 0.16 6.28 20.75
N TRP A 77 0.63 5.05 20.62
CA TRP A 77 0.14 3.96 21.45
C TRP A 77 1.02 3.86 22.69
N LYS A 78 0.39 3.69 23.87
CA LYS A 78 1.07 3.32 25.11
C LYS A 78 0.36 2.09 25.65
N VAL A 79 1.00 0.93 25.52
CA VAL A 79 0.37 -0.37 25.72
C VAL A 79 1.20 -1.26 26.64
N THR A 80 0.56 -2.18 27.35
CA THR A 80 1.25 -3.19 28.15
C THR A 80 1.35 -4.49 27.36
N VAL A 81 2.55 -4.98 27.14
CA VAL A 81 2.83 -6.18 26.35
C VAL A 81 3.43 -7.26 27.25
N ASP A 82 2.88 -8.48 27.20
CA ASP A 82 3.50 -9.64 27.87
C ASP A 82 4.60 -10.29 27.00
N SER A 83 5.38 -11.20 27.59
CA SER A 83 6.48 -11.87 26.88
C SER A 83 6.03 -12.79 25.75
N LYS A 84 4.72 -13.10 25.64
CA LYS A 84 4.13 -13.86 24.54
C LYS A 84 3.59 -12.95 23.42
N GLY A 85 3.79 -11.65 23.55
CA GLY A 85 3.38 -10.60 22.63
C GLY A 85 1.89 -10.28 22.65
N ARG A 86 1.21 -10.54 23.77
CA ARG A 86 -0.18 -10.12 23.94
C ARG A 86 -0.22 -8.69 24.47
N ILE A 87 -0.92 -7.83 23.75
CA ILE A 87 -0.99 -6.39 24.00
C ILE A 87 -2.31 -6.08 24.71
N ASP A 88 -2.23 -5.47 25.90
CA ASP A 88 -3.35 -5.11 26.77
C ASP A 88 -4.34 -6.27 26.98
N ARG A 89 -3.82 -7.50 27.01
CA ARG A 89 -4.59 -8.76 27.09
C ARG A 89 -5.62 -8.95 25.97
N LYS A 90 -5.65 -8.09 24.96
CA LYS A 90 -6.69 -8.03 23.92
C LYS A 90 -6.13 -8.23 22.52
N TYR A 91 -5.08 -7.51 22.17
CA TYR A 91 -4.56 -7.46 20.81
C TYR A 91 -3.36 -8.39 20.63
N ARG A 92 -3.19 -8.88 19.40
CA ARG A 92 -2.03 -9.68 18.99
C ARG A 92 -0.92 -8.84 18.34
N TYR A 93 -1.29 -7.67 17.82
CA TYR A 93 -0.43 -6.70 17.17
C TYR A 93 -1.13 -5.33 17.19
N LEU A 94 -0.35 -4.26 17.05
CA LEU A 94 -0.86 -2.94 16.69
C LEU A 94 -0.99 -2.90 15.17
N PHE A 95 -2.02 -2.23 14.66
CA PHE A 95 -2.29 -2.15 13.24
C PHE A 95 -2.47 -0.70 12.82
N TYR A 96 -1.91 -0.35 11.68
CA TYR A 96 -2.25 0.87 10.97
C TYR A 96 -2.28 0.66 9.46
N GLU A 97 -2.84 1.63 8.75
CA GLU A 97 -2.61 1.88 7.33
C GLU A 97 -2.12 3.31 7.19
N ALA A 98 -1.21 3.52 6.24
CA ALA A 98 -0.68 4.84 5.94
C ALA A 98 -0.80 5.11 4.46
N GLN A 99 -1.17 6.33 4.13
CA GLN A 99 -1.11 6.84 2.79
C GLN A 99 0.09 7.76 2.68
N LEU A 100 0.92 7.51 1.67
CA LEU A 100 2.16 8.25 1.46
C LEU A 100 1.95 9.40 0.50
N ASP A 101 2.69 10.48 0.72
CA ASP A 101 2.69 11.64 -0.18
C ASP A 101 3.39 11.33 -1.50
N THR A 102 4.39 10.43 -1.46
CA THR A 102 5.15 9.97 -2.62
C THR A 102 5.20 8.45 -2.66
N PRO A 103 5.07 7.82 -3.85
CA PRO A 103 5.25 6.39 -3.99
C PRO A 103 6.66 5.93 -3.59
N ILE A 104 6.73 4.79 -2.90
CA ILE A 104 7.97 4.11 -2.56
C ILE A 104 8.64 3.56 -3.81
N ALA A 105 9.94 3.86 -3.95
CA ALA A 105 10.80 3.26 -4.96
C ALA A 105 10.92 1.74 -4.76
N GLN A 106 10.85 0.98 -5.85
CA GLN A 106 10.91 -0.48 -5.81
C GLN A 106 12.30 -0.96 -6.25
N PRO A 107 12.84 -2.03 -5.64
CA PRO A 107 14.01 -2.69 -6.20
C PRO A 107 13.73 -3.29 -7.58
N GLN A 108 14.79 -3.53 -8.35
CA GLN A 108 14.67 -4.29 -9.61
C GLN A 108 14.42 -5.78 -9.35
N GLU A 109 15.04 -6.31 -8.30
CA GLU A 109 14.92 -7.71 -7.87
C GLU A 109 13.55 -8.04 -7.30
N GLY A 110 13.18 -9.31 -7.42
CA GLY A 110 11.94 -9.83 -6.87
C GLY A 110 11.59 -11.20 -7.44
N TRP A 111 10.32 -11.54 -7.32
CA TRP A 111 9.77 -12.80 -7.79
C TRP A 111 8.58 -12.53 -8.71
N CYS A 112 8.36 -13.38 -9.70
CA CYS A 112 7.10 -13.44 -10.43
C CYS A 112 6.43 -14.77 -10.12
N VAL A 113 5.24 -14.74 -9.53
CA VAL A 113 4.56 -15.91 -8.97
C VAL A 113 3.18 -16.04 -9.58
N ARG A 114 2.82 -17.22 -10.08
CA ARG A 114 1.46 -17.48 -10.57
C ARG A 114 0.46 -17.37 -9.42
N SER A 115 -0.73 -16.85 -9.68
CA SER A 115 -1.73 -16.66 -8.62
C SER A 115 -2.11 -17.96 -7.90
N GLY A 116 -2.15 -19.09 -8.61
CA GLY A 116 -2.39 -20.41 -8.02
C GLY A 116 -1.26 -20.90 -7.10
N GLU A 117 -0.04 -20.39 -7.26
CA GLU A 117 1.15 -20.79 -6.49
C GLU A 117 1.47 -19.81 -5.36
N LEU A 118 0.83 -18.65 -5.33
CA LEU A 118 1.12 -17.56 -4.38
C LEU A 118 1.07 -18.03 -2.93
N GLY A 119 0.08 -18.85 -2.57
CA GLY A 119 -0.03 -19.39 -1.21
C GLY A 119 1.12 -20.32 -0.84
N THR A 120 1.62 -21.09 -1.79
CA THR A 120 2.79 -21.98 -1.62
C THR A 120 4.07 -21.16 -1.52
N TRP A 121 4.25 -20.18 -2.40
CA TRP A 121 5.37 -19.25 -2.36
C TRP A 121 5.46 -18.53 -1.00
N MET A 122 4.35 -17.99 -0.49
CA MET A 122 4.33 -17.37 0.84
C MET A 122 4.68 -18.34 1.97
N ARG A 123 4.30 -19.62 1.86
CA ARG A 123 4.65 -20.63 2.87
C ARG A 123 6.15 -20.89 2.94
N SER A 124 6.85 -20.89 1.81
CA SER A 124 8.30 -21.12 1.78
C SER A 124 9.12 -19.86 2.06
N HIS A 125 8.67 -18.68 1.61
CA HIS A 125 9.49 -17.46 1.66
C HIS A 125 9.35 -16.66 2.96
N LEU A 126 8.15 -16.58 3.54
CA LEU A 126 7.95 -15.78 4.77
C LEU A 126 8.86 -16.22 5.95
N PRO A 127 9.13 -17.53 6.17
CA PRO A 127 10.11 -17.96 7.16
C PRO A 127 11.55 -17.50 6.85
N LEU A 128 11.94 -17.47 5.57
CA LEU A 128 13.25 -16.97 5.13
C LEU A 128 13.39 -15.48 5.44
N PHE A 129 12.30 -14.72 5.36
CA PHE A 129 12.25 -13.31 5.74
C PHE A 129 12.29 -13.08 7.25
N GLY A 130 12.38 -14.15 8.06
CA GLY A 130 12.47 -14.07 9.52
C GLY A 130 11.12 -14.06 10.25
N LEU A 131 9.99 -14.19 9.54
CA LEU A 131 8.66 -14.27 10.16
C LEU A 131 8.46 -15.63 10.85
N ASN A 132 7.93 -15.61 12.07
CA ASN A 132 7.58 -16.85 12.76
C ASN A 132 6.26 -17.44 12.21
N SER A 133 5.92 -18.65 12.66
CA SER A 133 4.73 -19.38 12.18
C SER A 133 3.43 -18.60 12.36
N ARG A 134 3.31 -17.82 13.44
CA ARG A 134 2.13 -17.04 13.76
C ARG A 134 2.00 -15.82 12.85
N GLU A 135 3.07 -15.04 12.72
CA GLU A 135 3.14 -13.85 11.88
C GLU A 135 2.94 -14.22 10.40
N ALA A 136 3.63 -15.27 9.92
CA ALA A 136 3.52 -15.74 8.55
C ALA A 136 2.12 -16.27 8.21
N LYS A 137 1.44 -16.91 9.18
CA LYS A 137 0.03 -17.33 9.03
C LYS A 137 -0.89 -16.12 8.87
N ASP A 138 -0.76 -15.11 9.72
CA ASP A 138 -1.59 -13.92 9.67
C ASP A 138 -1.32 -13.10 8.38
N PHE A 139 -0.05 -12.95 7.98
CA PHE A 139 0.35 -12.31 6.72
C PHE A 139 -0.31 -13.00 5.52
N ARG A 140 -0.12 -14.32 5.41
CA ARG A 140 -0.64 -15.11 4.29
C ARG A 140 -2.17 -15.05 4.23
N ALA A 141 -2.83 -15.19 5.37
CA ALA A 141 -4.30 -15.14 5.44
C ALA A 141 -4.84 -13.79 4.96
N TYR A 142 -4.19 -12.67 5.34
CA TYR A 142 -4.59 -11.34 4.89
C TYR A 142 -4.36 -11.16 3.39
N TRP A 143 -3.14 -11.40 2.90
CA TRP A 143 -2.81 -11.09 1.51
C TRP A 143 -3.51 -12.00 0.50
N LEU A 144 -3.65 -13.30 0.78
CA LEU A 144 -4.42 -14.20 -0.10
C LEU A 144 -5.90 -13.83 -0.20
N LYS A 145 -6.46 -13.19 0.83
CA LYS A 145 -7.85 -12.72 0.83
C LYS A 145 -8.01 -11.37 0.11
N ASN A 146 -7.03 -10.48 0.24
CA ASN A 146 -7.17 -9.06 -0.14
C ASN A 146 -6.47 -8.69 -1.46
N LEU A 147 -5.65 -9.57 -2.04
CA LEU A 147 -5.12 -9.36 -3.37
C LEU A 147 -6.23 -9.57 -4.41
N PRO A 148 -6.40 -8.64 -5.37
CA PRO A 148 -7.37 -8.82 -6.45
C PRO A 148 -6.99 -10.00 -7.35
N LYS A 149 -7.87 -10.37 -8.29
CA LYS A 149 -7.53 -11.40 -9.28
C LYS A 149 -6.44 -10.87 -10.22
N SER A 150 -5.43 -11.69 -10.47
CA SER A 150 -4.36 -11.47 -11.45
C SER A 150 -3.91 -12.82 -12.00
N THR A 151 -3.24 -12.86 -13.15
CA THR A 151 -2.62 -14.10 -13.67
C THR A 151 -1.41 -14.47 -12.82
N CYS A 152 -0.57 -13.48 -12.58
CA CYS A 152 0.64 -13.58 -11.77
C CYS A 152 0.85 -12.29 -10.98
N TRP A 153 1.74 -12.39 -10.00
CA TRP A 153 2.15 -11.30 -9.13
C TRP A 153 3.64 -11.11 -9.22
N ILE A 154 4.07 -9.90 -9.58
CA ILE A 154 5.44 -9.45 -9.35
C ILE A 154 5.51 -8.98 -7.90
N ILE A 155 6.36 -9.63 -7.12
CA ILE A 155 6.52 -9.40 -5.69
C ILE A 155 7.90 -8.84 -5.46
N ARG A 156 7.99 -7.69 -4.80
CA ARG A 156 9.25 -7.04 -4.45
C ARG A 156 9.29 -6.76 -2.97
N MET A 157 10.40 -7.08 -2.33
CA MET A 157 10.64 -6.71 -0.94
C MET A 157 11.25 -5.33 -0.90
N ILE A 158 10.60 -4.37 -0.24
CA ILE A 158 11.15 -3.02 -0.07
C ILE A 158 12.29 -3.09 0.96
N GLN A 159 13.40 -2.40 0.70
CA GLN A 159 14.55 -2.42 1.61
C GLN A 159 14.19 -1.78 2.97
N PRO A 160 14.67 -2.34 4.09
CA PRO A 160 14.37 -1.82 5.44
C PRO A 160 14.61 -0.31 5.58
N GLU A 161 15.70 0.21 5.02
CA GLU A 161 16.07 1.62 5.11
C GLU A 161 15.02 2.53 4.45
N VAL A 162 14.44 2.07 3.34
CA VAL A 162 13.35 2.78 2.65
C VAL A 162 12.06 2.69 3.46
N VAL A 163 11.78 1.54 4.09
CA VAL A 163 10.61 1.40 4.97
C VAL A 163 10.73 2.31 6.20
N ASP A 164 11.93 2.41 6.79
CA ASP A 164 12.22 3.28 7.94
C ASP A 164 12.04 4.75 7.60
N ASP A 165 12.61 5.19 6.48
CA ASP A 165 12.48 6.55 5.99
C ASP A 165 11.02 6.95 5.70
N GLN A 166 10.25 6.04 5.10
CA GLN A 166 8.91 6.36 4.56
C GLN A 166 7.80 6.17 5.58
N LEU A 167 7.91 5.20 6.49
CA LEU A 167 6.86 4.89 7.45
C LEU A 167 7.13 5.39 8.86
N GLY A 168 8.40 5.63 9.23
CA GLY A 168 8.80 6.16 10.53
C GLY A 168 8.23 5.39 11.73
N LEU A 169 9.08 4.62 12.42
CA LEU A 169 8.63 3.82 13.55
C LEU A 169 9.54 4.01 14.75
N ILE A 170 8.99 4.55 15.83
CA ILE A 170 9.70 4.72 17.11
C ILE A 170 9.03 3.85 18.16
N ILE A 171 9.82 2.99 18.81
CA ILE A 171 9.38 2.08 19.88
C ILE A 171 10.22 2.36 21.13
N ARG A 172 9.57 2.50 22.29
CA ARG A 172 10.23 2.71 23.59
C ARG A 172 9.66 1.75 24.65
N PRO A 173 10.48 0.95 25.37
CA PRO A 173 11.94 0.82 25.22
C PRO A 173 12.32 0.35 23.82
N GLU A 174 13.56 0.64 23.42
CA GLU A 174 14.02 0.31 22.07
C GLU A 174 14.18 -1.21 21.93
N PRO A 175 13.59 -1.85 20.90
CA PRO A 175 13.81 -3.26 20.67
C PRO A 175 15.26 -3.51 20.27
N LYS A 176 15.86 -4.57 20.79
CA LYS A 176 17.19 -5.02 20.37
C LYS A 176 17.15 -5.56 18.94
N SER A 177 16.02 -6.15 18.53
CA SER A 177 15.83 -6.68 17.18
C SER A 177 14.55 -6.14 16.56
N LEU A 178 14.65 -5.47 15.41
CA LEU A 178 13.50 -4.96 14.65
C LEU A 178 13.49 -5.59 13.24
N LEU A 179 12.43 -6.32 12.91
CA LEU A 179 12.19 -6.85 11.57
C LEU A 179 11.06 -6.06 10.92
N ARG A 180 11.28 -5.54 9.70
CA ARG A 180 10.24 -4.88 8.90
C ARG A 180 10.15 -5.52 7.52
N VAL A 181 9.08 -6.26 7.27
CA VAL A 181 8.82 -6.94 5.99
C VAL A 181 7.70 -6.21 5.24
N LEU A 182 8.07 -5.40 4.25
CA LEU A 182 7.12 -4.72 3.39
C LEU A 182 7.21 -5.27 1.97
N LEU A 183 6.14 -5.92 1.50
CA LEU A 183 6.07 -6.46 0.15
C LEU A 183 5.23 -5.56 -0.76
N HIS A 184 5.76 -5.24 -1.94
CA HIS A 184 5.03 -4.60 -3.02
C HIS A 184 4.53 -5.66 -4.00
N PHE A 185 3.21 -5.73 -4.20
CA PHE A 185 2.53 -6.66 -5.08
C PHE A 185 2.05 -5.93 -6.33
N THR A 186 2.65 -6.21 -7.48
CA THR A 186 2.24 -5.64 -8.77
C THR A 186 1.59 -6.73 -9.61
N PRO A 187 0.33 -6.54 -10.09
CA PRO A 187 -0.31 -7.54 -10.92
C PRO A 187 0.35 -7.60 -12.30
N SER A 188 0.54 -8.82 -12.80
CA SER A 188 1.08 -9.09 -14.13
C SER A 188 0.15 -10.04 -14.90
N LYS A 189 0.07 -9.82 -16.22
CA LYS A 189 -0.65 -10.70 -17.15
C LYS A 189 0.20 -11.90 -17.57
N GLU A 190 1.51 -11.78 -17.46
CA GLU A 190 2.48 -12.77 -17.92
C GLU A 190 3.62 -13.00 -16.93
N MET A 191 4.29 -14.15 -17.04
CA MET A 191 5.42 -14.48 -16.20
C MET A 191 6.64 -13.68 -16.63
N VAL A 192 7.28 -13.02 -15.67
CA VAL A 192 8.51 -12.26 -15.88
C VAL A 192 9.66 -12.93 -15.16
N LYS A 193 10.79 -13.12 -15.85
CA LYS A 193 12.00 -13.61 -15.20
C LYS A 193 12.67 -12.45 -14.46
N LEU A 194 12.77 -12.57 -13.14
CA LEU A 194 13.42 -11.59 -12.27
C LEU A 194 14.59 -12.25 -11.55
N ARG A 195 15.61 -11.44 -11.22
CA ARG A 195 16.64 -11.86 -10.27
C ARG A 195 16.02 -11.84 -8.88
N GLU A 196 16.17 -12.94 -8.15
CA GLU A 196 15.73 -13.01 -6.76
C GLU A 196 16.70 -12.21 -5.86
N PRO A 197 16.18 -11.46 -4.87
CA PRO A 197 17.03 -10.73 -3.95
C PRO A 197 17.73 -11.64 -2.95
N GLU A 198 18.90 -11.21 -2.48
CA GLU A 198 19.57 -11.87 -1.35
C GLU A 198 18.79 -11.62 -0.05
N ILE A 199 18.43 -12.71 0.62
CA ILE A 199 17.71 -12.64 1.90
C ILE A 199 18.70 -12.82 3.04
N ARG A 200 18.88 -11.76 3.82
CA ARG A 200 19.66 -11.81 5.06
C ARG A 200 18.87 -12.49 6.16
N ARG A 201 19.54 -13.36 6.91
CA ARG A 201 18.95 -14.01 8.08
C ARG A 201 18.67 -12.95 9.16
N PHE A 202 17.46 -12.98 9.71
CA PHE A 202 17.07 -12.17 10.86
C PHE A 202 17.25 -12.97 12.16
N GLU A 203 17.90 -12.37 13.15
CA GLU A 203 18.10 -12.95 14.47
C GLU A 203 17.17 -12.29 15.49
N ARG A 204 16.58 -13.11 16.35
CA ARG A 204 15.59 -12.67 17.35
C ARG A 204 16.23 -12.65 18.72
N GLU A 205 16.74 -11.49 19.11
CA GLU A 205 17.40 -11.29 20.40
C GLU A 205 16.76 -10.18 21.23
N GLY A 206 16.73 -10.37 22.55
CA GLY A 206 16.20 -9.41 23.52
C GLY A 206 14.73 -9.06 23.28
N PHE A 207 14.37 -7.78 23.47
CA PHE A 207 13.08 -7.26 23.00
C PHE A 207 13.05 -7.26 21.47
N VAL A 208 12.18 -8.09 20.89
CA VAL A 208 11.96 -8.19 19.44
C VAL A 208 10.68 -7.43 19.04
N ALA A 209 10.77 -6.61 18.00
CA ALA A 209 9.62 -6.04 17.30
C ALA A 209 9.59 -6.55 15.86
N VAL A 210 8.40 -6.89 15.37
CA VAL A 210 8.20 -7.36 13.99
C VAL A 210 7.05 -6.62 13.37
N GLU A 211 7.29 -5.91 12.27
CA GLU A 211 6.26 -5.33 11.44
C GLU A 211 6.24 -6.03 10.09
N TRP A 212 5.06 -6.38 9.62
CA TRP A 212 4.88 -6.73 8.22
C TRP A 212 3.71 -5.96 7.63
N GLY A 213 3.75 -5.73 6.32
CA GLY A 213 2.70 -5.05 5.58
C GLY A 213 2.91 -5.22 4.08
N GLY A 214 2.28 -4.35 3.30
CA GLY A 214 2.51 -4.35 1.87
C GLY A 214 1.72 -3.31 1.11
N ILE A 215 1.98 -3.26 -0.19
CA ILE A 215 1.44 -2.29 -1.11
C ILE A 215 0.89 -3.04 -2.31
N ILE A 216 -0.26 -2.62 -2.82
CA ILE A 216 -0.78 -3.11 -4.10
C ILE A 216 -0.46 -2.05 -5.16
N GLY A 217 0.35 -2.40 -6.15
CA GLY A 217 0.65 -1.56 -7.30
C GLY A 217 -0.42 -1.67 -8.38
N SER A 218 -0.37 -0.73 -9.33
CA SER A 218 -1.09 -0.80 -10.60
C SER A 218 -0.14 -1.16 -11.75
N THR A 219 -0.66 -1.80 -12.78
CA THR A 219 0.08 -2.11 -14.03
C THR A 219 0.27 -0.86 -14.90
N ASP A 220 -0.50 0.22 -14.67
CA ASP A 220 -0.54 1.40 -15.54
C ASP A 220 0.61 2.39 -15.34
N ARG A 221 1.55 2.09 -14.43
CA ARG A 221 2.77 2.88 -14.34
C ARG A 221 3.73 2.43 -15.43
N LYS A 222 3.57 3.01 -16.63
CA LYS A 222 4.71 3.19 -17.53
C LYS A 222 5.84 3.74 -16.67
N GLU A 223 6.92 2.98 -16.58
CA GLU A 223 8.13 3.38 -15.90
C GLU A 223 8.49 4.79 -16.36
N MET A 224 8.31 5.78 -15.48
CA MET A 224 8.90 7.10 -15.64
C MET A 224 10.39 6.96 -15.33
N VAL A 225 11.10 6.24 -16.19
CA VAL A 225 12.55 6.35 -16.33
C VAL A 225 12.73 7.50 -17.31
N LYS A 226 13.13 8.66 -16.77
CA LYS A 226 13.82 9.68 -17.54
C LYS A 226 15.31 9.32 -17.57
#